data_AF-A0A650EMX3-F1
#
_entry.id   AF-A0A650EMX3-F1
#
_cell.length_a   1.000
_cell.length_b   1.000
_cell.length_c   1.000
_cell.angle_alpha   90.00
_cell.angle_beta   90.00
_cell.angle_gamma   90.00
#
_symmetry.space_group_name_H-M   'P 1'
#
loop_
_entity.id
_entity.type
_entity.pdbx_description
1 polymer ?
#
loop_
_entity_poly.entity_id
_entity_poly.type
_entity_poly.pdbx_seq_one_letter_code
_entity_poly.pdbx_strand_id
1 'polypeptide(L)' 'MRIILDTESKTIIVPWNYSDKLKAMNRTIEEATGEKDKLTFSGYIDEIWKHAMKHSDTCLKTASKPKRYTSNQNG' A
#
# COMPACT_ATOMS: atom_id res chain seq x y z
N MET A 1 -0.20 -4.72 3.65
CA MET A 1 -0.46 -4.78 2.20
C MET A 1 0.39 -3.73 1.51
N ARG A 2 1.18 -4.07 0.48
CA ARG A 2 1.99 -3.06 -0.24
C ARG A 2 1.15 -2.46 -1.36
N ILE A 3 1.01 -1.14 -1.35
CA ILE A 3 0.33 -0.38 -2.39
C ILE A 3 1.34 0.62 -2.94
N ILE A 4 1.43 0.73 -4.25
CA ILE A 4 2.33 1.66 -4.93
C ILE A 4 1.45 2.67 -5.65
N LEU A 5 1.61 3.94 -5.29
CA LEU A 5 1.07 5.05 -6.06
C LEU A 5 2.15 5.52 -7.03
N ASP A 6 1.90 5.33 -8.32
CA ASP A 6 2.72 5.91 -9.37
C ASP A 6 2.06 7.20 -9.85
N THR A 7 2.66 8.33 -9.47
CA THR A 7 2.14 9.66 -9.79
C THR A 7 2.39 10.06 -11.24
N GLU A 8 3.39 9.46 -11.89
CA GLU A 8 3.71 9.73 -13.30
C GLU A 8 2.70 9.04 -14.21
N SER A 9 2.51 7.74 -14.02
CA SER A 9 1.53 6.97 -14.80
C SER A 9 0.08 7.13 -14.32
N LYS A 10 -0.13 7.80 -13.16
CA LYS A 10 -1.44 7.96 -12.50
C LYS A 10 -2.11 6.61 -12.21
N THR A 11 -1.32 5.63 -11.80
CA THR A 11 -1.80 4.28 -11.49
C THR A 11 -1.63 3.93 -10.02
N ILE A 12 -2.49 3.05 -9.53
CA ILE A 12 -2.37 2.43 -8.21
C ILE A 12 -2.16 0.93 -8.41
N ILE A 13 -1.04 0.43 -7.94
CA ILE A 13 -0.69 -1.00 -8.03
C ILE A 13 -0.94 -1.63 -6.66
N VAL A 14 -1.80 -2.65 -6.64
CA VAL A 14 -2.15 -3.45 -5.46
C VAL A 14 -1.64 -4.88 -5.61
N PRO A 15 -1.52 -5.67 -4.52
CA PRO A 15 -1.16 -7.08 -4.63
C PRO A 15 -2.23 -7.85 -5.40
N TRP A 16 -1.82 -8.91 -6.11
CA TRP A 16 -2.75 -9.75 -6.89
C TRP A 16 -3.91 -10.33 -6.05
N ASN A 17 -3.68 -10.59 -4.76
CA ASN A 17 -4.67 -11.09 -3.81
C ASN A 17 -5.34 -9.98 -2.97
N TYR A 18 -5.40 -8.75 -3.49
CA TYR A 18 -5.98 -7.60 -2.80
C TYR A 18 -7.39 -7.90 -2.27
N SER A 19 -8.27 -8.41 -3.13
CA SER A 19 -9.68 -8.67 -2.78
C SER A 19 -9.81 -9.64 -1.61
N ASP A 20 -8.98 -10.68 -1.56
CA ASP A 20 -9.01 -11.68 -0.49
C ASP A 20 -8.47 -11.12 0.82
N LYS A 21 -7.42 -10.28 0.74
CA LYS A 21 -6.90 -9.56 1.90
C LYS A 21 -7.92 -8.58 2.47
N LEU A 22 -8.63 -7.85 1.61
CA LEU A 22 -9.68 -6.92 2.04
C LEU A 22 -10.84 -7.67 2.71
N LYS A 23 -11.26 -8.81 2.14
CA LYS A 23 -12.29 -9.67 2.76
C LYS A 23 -11.84 -10.19 4.13
N ALA A 24 -10.59 -10.63 4.25
CA ALA A 24 -10.05 -11.09 5.53
C ALA A 24 -10.04 -9.98 6.58
N MET A 25 -9.64 -8.76 6.22
CA MET A 25 -9.67 -7.61 7.12
C MET A 25 -11.09 -7.25 7.56
N ASN A 26 -12.04 -7.16 6.63
CA ASN A 26 -13.44 -6.88 6.95
C ASN A 26 -14.05 -7.93 7.88
N ARG A 27 -13.71 -9.20 7.66
CA ARG A 27 -14.13 -10.29 8.54
C ARG A 27 -13.57 -10.12 9.95
N THR A 28 -12.28 -9.81 10.09
CA THR A 28 -11.67 -9.57 11.41
C THR A 28 -12.30 -8.39 12.13
N ILE A 29 -12.64 -7.32 11.42
CA ILE A 29 -13.32 -6.14 12.00
C ILE A 29 -14.72 -6.53 12.47
N GLU A 30 -15.51 -7.19 11.63
CA GLU A 30 -16.86 -7.66 11.98
C GLU A 30 -16.85 -8.60 13.19
N GLU A 31 -15.87 -9.52 13.27
CA GLU A 31 -15.70 -10.42 14.41
C GLU A 31 -15.29 -9.67 15.70
N ALA A 32 -14.56 -8.55 15.59
CA ALA A 32 -14.07 -7.80 16.74
C ALA A 32 -15.04 -6.74 17.25
N THR A 33 -15.79 -6.06 16.37
CA THR A 33 -16.65 -4.93 16.73
C THR A 33 -18.15 -5.22 16.58
N GLY A 34 -18.52 -6.28 15.85
CA GLY A 34 -19.92 -6.55 15.46
C GLY A 34 -20.45 -5.59 14.39
N GLU A 35 -19.63 -4.66 13.90
CA GLU A 35 -20.00 -3.71 12.86
C GLU A 35 -19.88 -4.35 11.47
N LYS A 36 -20.86 -4.07 10.60
CA LYS A 36 -20.92 -4.58 9.22
C LYS A 36 -20.35 -3.62 8.20
N ASP A 37 -19.79 -2.50 8.65
CA ASP A 37 -19.23 -1.49 7.76
C ASP A 37 -18.00 -2.05 7.08
N LYS A 38 -18.15 -2.38 5.80
CA LYS A 38 -17.10 -2.96 4.99
C LYS A 38 -16.11 -1.86 4.63
N LEU A 39 -14.83 -2.05 4.95
CA LEU A 39 -13.76 -1.28 4.34
C LEU A 39 -13.86 -1.41 2.83
N THR A 40 -13.98 -0.25 2.18
CA THR A 40 -13.86 -0.10 0.74
C THR A 40 -12.40 0.14 0.39
N PHE A 41 -12.01 -0.14 -0.85
CA PHE A 41 -10.66 0.17 -1.31
C PHE A 41 -10.34 1.66 -1.15
N SER A 42 -11.26 2.54 -1.53
CA SER A 42 -11.11 3.99 -1.38
C SER A 42 -10.96 4.40 0.08
N GLY A 43 -11.78 3.84 0.99
CA GLY A 43 -11.69 4.14 2.42
C GLY A 43 -10.36 3.70 3.03
N TYR A 44 -9.93 2.47 2.73
CA TYR A 44 -8.65 1.95 3.21
C TYR A 44 -7.45 2.78 2.71
N ILE A 45 -7.47 3.21 1.44
CA ILE A 45 -6.43 4.09 0.88
C ILE A 45 -6.44 5.46 1.57
N ASP A 46 -7.62 6.07 1.72
CA ASP A 46 -7.77 7.40 2.30
C ASP A 46 -7.28 7.44 3.75
N GLU A 47 -7.61 6.44 4.56
CA GLU A 47 -7.14 6.33 5.95
C GLU A 47 -5.62 6.22 6.04
N ILE A 48 -5.01 5.35 5.22
CA ILE A 48 -3.55 5.18 5.18
C ILE A 48 -2.89 6.46 4.71
N TRP A 49 -3.45 7.10 3.69
CA TRP A 49 -2.91 8.34 3.15
C TRP A 49 -2.96 9.45 4.19
N LYS A 50 -4.10 9.65 4.85
CA LYS A 50 -4.27 10.62 5.95
C LYS A 50 -3.28 10.37 7.07
N HIS A 51 -3.08 9.12 7.48
CA HIS A 51 -2.10 8.76 8.50
C HIS A 51 -0.67 9.10 8.06
N ALA A 52 -0.26 8.65 6.87
CA ALA A 52 1.09 8.88 6.35
C ALA A 52 1.40 10.37 6.18
N MET A 53 0.42 11.16 5.73
CA MET A 53 0.56 12.61 5.60
C MET A 53 0.62 13.31 6.97
N LYS A 54 -0.20 12.89 7.94
CA LYS A 54 -0.18 13.44 9.31
C LYS A 54 1.16 13.19 10.02
N HIS A 55 1.82 12.08 9.72
CA HIS A 55 3.08 11.66 10.34
C HIS A 55 4.26 11.68 9.36
N SER A 56 4.23 12.58 8.37
CA SER A 56 5.15 12.62 7.24
C SER A 56 6.63 12.56 7.63
N ASP A 57 7.02 13.27 8.70
CA ASP A 57 8.42 13.33 9.15
C ASP A 57 8.99 11.94 9.50
N THR A 58 8.13 11.01 9.91
CA THR A 58 8.53 9.64 10.29
C THR A 58 8.16 8.59 9.24
N CYS A 59 7.09 8.85 8.48
CA CYS A 59 6.53 7.95 7.47
C CYS A 59 7.18 8.12 6.09
N LEU A 60 7.77 9.28 5.79
CA LEU A 60 8.47 9.51 4.52
C LEU A 60 9.73 8.63 4.46
N LYS A 61 9.78 7.73 3.46
CA LYS A 61 10.94 6.89 3.19
C LYS A 61 11.53 7.29 1.84
N THR A 62 12.76 7.79 1.84
CA THR A 62 13.52 8.00 0.60
C THR A 62 13.93 6.65 0.03
N ALA A 63 13.72 6.46 -1.27
CA ALA A 63 14.20 5.26 -1.96
C ALA A 63 15.73 5.16 -1.88
N SER A 64 16.25 3.93 -1.82
CA SER A 64 17.69 3.70 -1.93
C SER A 64 18.21 4.22 -3.27
N LYS A 65 19.41 4.81 -3.27
CA LYS A 65 20.12 5.15 -4.51
C LYS A 65 20.16 3.90 -5.41
N PRO A 66 19.83 4.02 -6.71
CA PRO A 66 19.93 2.91 -7.64
C PRO A 66 21.31 2.27 -7.54
N LYS A 67 21.38 0.97 -7.26
CA LYS A 67 22.64 0.24 -7.37
C LYS A 67 22.99 0.18 -8.85
N ARG A 68 24.12 0.76 -9.25
CA ARG A 68 24.67 0.52 -10.59
C ARG A 68 24.90 -0.98 -10.71
N TYR A 69 24.09 -1.68 -11.49
CA TYR A 69 24.48 -3.00 -11.97
C TYR A 69 25.59 -2.74 -12.98
N THR A 70 26.84 -2.99 -12.60
CA THR A 70 27.92 -3.18 -13.57
C THR A 70 27.56 -4.45 -14.33
N SER A 71 27.01 -4.29 -15.53
CA SER A 71 27.00 -5.37 -16.51
C SER A 71 28.46 -5.74 -16.76
N ASN A 72 28.94 -6.84 -16.18
CA ASN A 72 30.14 -7.48 -16.69
C ASN A 72 29.78 -7.99 -18.08
N GLN A 73 30.09 -7.20 -19.10
CA GLN A 73 30.39 -7.73 -20.42
C GLN A 73 31.76 -8.40 -20.32
N ASN A 74 31.75 -9.68 -19.97
CA ASN A 74 32.81 -10.62 -20.31
C ASN A 74 32.10 -11.63 -21.22
N GLY A 75 32.53 -11.96 -22.44
CA GLY A 75 33.77 -11.80 -23.16
C GLY A 75 33.74 -12.88 -24.23
#